data_AF-M6WMX7-F1
#
_entry.id   AF-M6WMX7-F1
#
_cell.length_a   1.000
_cell.length_b   1.000
_cell.length_c   1.000
_cell.angle_alpha   90.00
_cell.angle_beta   90.00
_cell.angle_gamma   90.00
#
_symmetry.space_group_name_H-M   'P 1'
#
loop_
_entity.id
_entity.type
_entity.pdbx_description
1 polymer ?
#
loop_
_entity_poly.entity_id
_entity_poly.type
_entity_poly.pdbx_seq_one_letter_code
_entity_poly.pdbx_strand_id
1 'polypeptide(L)'
;MLCVYLFFFDTFFLIQFSNKLHWILASFFSIMTIYTTIAIRDMIDHSKEVYDALAQTNLSLARVKVSRIVARDTKNLNQPEIIRACVESIAESLVDGITAPLFYAVFGGPSWAMFYRSINTLDSLFGYKNNRYRKFGSFPARMDDLANYLPARITCYILVFSSLVLGYNFKNSLYTLHRDGRKHPSPNSGLTEAAVAGALEIQLGGINFYNGIQNVKPKLGDNKKELRIEQILQANKLVLLSSILTAGFYVLIYSIVVWLWEEWKLRN
;
A
#
# COMPACT_ATOMS: atom_id res chain seq x y z
N MET A 1 -12.51 8.70 14.85
CA MET A 1 -12.25 10.13 14.53
C MET A 1 -11.51 10.84 15.64
N LEU A 2 -12.00 10.85 16.89
CA LEU A 2 -11.27 11.47 18.00
C LEU A 2 -9.80 11.01 18.09
N CYS A 3 -9.55 9.71 18.00
CA CYS A 3 -8.17 9.18 18.03
C CYS A 3 -7.29 9.71 16.89
N VAL A 4 -7.83 9.90 15.68
CA VAL A 4 -7.09 10.42 14.52
C VAL A 4 -6.65 11.86 14.77
N TYR A 5 -7.54 12.69 15.34
CA TYR A 5 -7.20 14.07 15.71
C TYR A 5 -6.17 14.10 16.84
N LEU A 6 -6.32 13.26 17.86
CA LEU A 6 -5.36 13.16 18.97
C LEU A 6 -3.96 12.84 18.44
N PHE A 7 -3.81 11.78 17.65
CA PHE A 7 -2.50 11.42 17.07
C PHE A 7 -1.90 12.52 16.20
N PHE A 8 -2.72 13.27 15.45
CA PHE A 8 -2.23 14.41 14.67
C PHE A 8 -1.71 15.54 15.58
N PHE A 9 -2.53 15.98 16.55
CA PHE A 9 -2.20 17.12 17.40
C PHE A 9 -1.06 16.79 18.38
N ASP A 10 -1.05 15.60 18.97
CA ASP A 10 0.03 15.16 19.85
C ASP A 10 1.37 15.17 19.11
N THR A 11 1.40 14.62 17.89
CA THR A 11 2.58 14.65 17.02
C THR A 11 2.98 16.08 16.66
N PHE A 12 2.01 16.93 16.31
CA PHE A 12 2.26 18.33 15.98
C PHE A 12 2.88 19.09 17.16
N PHE A 13 2.28 19.00 18.35
CA PHE A 13 2.78 19.68 19.54
C PHE A 13 4.13 19.12 19.99
N LEU A 14 4.37 17.81 19.90
CA LEU A 14 5.67 17.20 20.18
C LEU A 14 6.77 17.82 19.32
N ILE A 15 6.53 17.98 18.02
CA ILE A 15 7.53 18.51 17.08
C ILE A 15 7.73 20.01 17.27
N GLN A 16 6.66 20.78 17.46
CA GLN A 16 6.76 22.22 17.74
C GLN A 16 7.49 22.49 19.06
N PHE A 17 7.19 21.71 20.10
CA PHE A 17 7.89 21.80 21.39
C PHE A 17 9.37 21.43 21.24
N SER A 18 9.67 20.35 20.53
CA SER A 18 11.05 19.94 20.23
C SER A 18 11.81 21.02 19.46
N ASN A 19 11.16 21.71 18.52
CA ASN A 19 11.77 22.76 17.73
C ASN A 19 12.09 24.02 18.56
N LYS A 20 11.26 24.30 19.58
CA LYS A 20 11.56 25.36 20.56
C LYS A 20 12.76 25.04 21.45
N LEU A 21 13.02 23.75 21.71
CA LEU A 21 14.18 23.31 22.50
C LEU A 21 15.46 23.28 21.64
N HIS A 22 15.44 22.54 20.53
CA HIS A 22 16.56 22.43 19.61
C HIS A 22 16.13 21.82 18.27
N TRP A 23 16.60 22.38 17.15
CA TRP A 23 16.24 21.89 15.81
C TRP A 23 16.61 20.41 15.57
N ILE A 24 17.77 19.95 16.07
CA ILE A 24 18.18 18.53 15.99
C ILE A 24 17.15 17.61 16.66
N LEU A 25 16.61 18.03 17.82
CA LEU A 25 15.62 17.23 18.55
C LEU A 25 14.32 17.13 17.74
N ALA A 26 13.89 18.22 17.11
CA ALA A 26 12.74 18.22 16.20
C ALA A 26 12.98 17.31 14.98
N SER A 27 14.17 17.36 14.38
CA SER A 27 14.53 16.47 13.27
C SER A 27 14.51 15.00 13.70
N PHE A 28 15.06 14.67 14.87
CA PHE A 28 15.05 13.31 15.40
C PHE A 28 13.61 12.78 15.56
N PHE A 29 12.73 13.51 16.24
CA PHE A 29 11.34 13.08 16.42
C PHE A 29 10.56 13.04 15.12
N SER A 30 10.84 13.95 14.18
CA SER A 30 10.22 13.94 12.85
C SER A 30 10.58 12.68 12.08
N ILE A 31 11.87 12.32 12.04
CA ILE A 31 12.36 11.10 11.37
C ILE A 31 11.77 9.86 12.01
N MET A 32 11.77 9.77 13.35
CA MET A 32 11.18 8.64 14.07
C MET A 32 9.68 8.49 13.78
N THR A 33 8.94 9.59 13.82
CA THR A 33 7.51 9.58 13.51
C THR A 33 7.27 9.06 12.09
N ILE A 34 7.92 9.65 11.08
CA ILE A 34 7.76 9.23 9.69
C ILE A 34 8.15 7.75 9.52
N TYR A 35 9.26 7.32 10.13
CA TYR A 35 9.72 5.93 10.09
C TYR A 35 8.64 4.96 10.60
N THR A 36 7.97 5.27 11.72
CA THR A 36 6.90 4.40 12.25
C THR A 36 5.65 4.31 11.37
N THR A 37 5.46 5.25 10.44
CA THR A 37 4.31 5.25 9.53
C THR A 37 4.52 4.40 8.27
N ILE A 38 5.76 3.98 7.99
CA ILE A 38 6.13 3.25 6.77
C ILE A 38 6.41 1.77 7.08
N ALA A 39 5.80 0.86 6.32
CA ALA A 39 5.80 -0.59 6.61
C ALA A 39 6.55 -1.45 5.57
N ILE A 40 7.53 -0.89 4.86
CA ILE A 40 8.18 -1.58 3.73
C ILE A 40 8.91 -2.86 4.14
N ARG A 41 9.67 -2.85 5.25
CA ARG A 41 10.47 -4.01 5.68
C ARG A 41 9.57 -5.16 6.12
N ASP A 42 8.62 -4.87 6.98
CA ASP A 42 7.69 -5.85 7.56
C ASP A 42 6.89 -6.59 6.48
N MET A 43 6.38 -5.84 5.49
CA MET A 43 5.68 -6.40 4.33
C MET A 43 6.58 -7.35 3.50
N ILE A 44 7.82 -6.94 3.22
CA ILE A 44 8.77 -7.76 2.47
C ILE A 44 9.17 -9.01 3.25
N ASP A 45 9.39 -8.89 4.56
CA ASP A 45 9.77 -10.03 5.40
C ASP A 45 8.63 -11.05 5.46
N HIS A 46 7.39 -10.63 5.71
CA HIS A 46 6.25 -11.54 5.70
C HIS A 46 5.99 -12.21 4.35
N SER A 47 6.14 -11.48 3.23
CA SER A 47 6.02 -12.09 1.91
C SER A 47 7.12 -13.14 1.64
N LYS A 48 8.35 -12.91 2.11
CA LYS A 48 9.44 -13.88 2.03
C LYS A 48 9.17 -15.10 2.89
N GLU A 49 8.62 -14.94 4.09
CA GLU A 49 8.22 -16.08 4.91
C GLU A 49 7.22 -17.00 4.19
N VAL A 50 6.28 -16.43 3.42
CA VAL A 50 5.36 -17.19 2.57
C VAL A 50 6.11 -17.90 1.43
N TYR A 51 7.00 -17.17 0.75
CA TYR A 51 7.83 -17.74 -0.31
C TYR A 51 8.68 -18.92 0.18
N ASP A 52 9.39 -18.76 1.29
CA ASP A 52 10.28 -19.78 1.86
C ASP A 52 9.50 -21.04 2.26
N ALA A 53 8.31 -20.87 2.83
CA ALA A 53 7.43 -21.99 3.17
C ALA A 53 6.95 -22.75 1.92
N LEU A 54 6.61 -22.04 0.85
CA LEU A 54 6.22 -22.66 -0.43
C LEU A 54 7.41 -23.32 -1.14
N ALA A 55 8.60 -22.72 -1.09
CA ALA A 55 9.82 -23.28 -1.66
C ALA A 55 10.22 -24.60 -0.99
N GLN A 56 9.94 -24.73 0.31
CA GLN A 56 10.10 -25.97 1.09
C GLN A 56 8.91 -26.94 0.94
N THR A 57 8.01 -26.71 0.00
CA THR A 57 6.77 -27.49 -0.26
C THR A 57 5.86 -27.66 0.98
N ASN A 58 6.00 -26.78 1.98
CA ASN A 58 5.26 -26.83 3.24
C ASN A 58 4.00 -25.96 3.17
N LEU A 59 2.93 -26.49 2.56
CA LEU A 59 1.67 -25.78 2.39
C LEU A 59 1.01 -25.39 3.72
N SER A 60 1.10 -26.25 4.74
CA SER A 60 0.53 -25.95 6.06
C SER A 60 1.18 -24.72 6.67
N LEU A 61 2.51 -24.62 6.60
CA LEU A 61 3.24 -23.44 7.07
C LEU A 61 2.91 -22.21 6.20
N ALA A 62 2.87 -22.36 4.87
CA ALA A 62 2.57 -21.26 3.97
C ALA A 62 1.18 -20.64 4.24
N ARG A 63 0.17 -21.45 4.58
CA ARG A 63 -1.17 -20.98 5.00
C ARG A 63 -1.15 -20.17 6.29
N VAL A 64 -0.31 -20.55 7.25
CA VAL A 64 -0.11 -19.83 8.51
C VAL A 64 0.65 -18.52 8.28
N LYS A 65 1.64 -18.53 7.39
CA LYS A 65 2.40 -17.32 7.04
C LYS A 65 1.52 -16.32 6.30
N VAL A 66 0.78 -16.76 5.28
CA VAL A 66 -0.06 -15.86 4.48
C VAL A 66 -1.23 -15.30 5.30
N SER A 67 -1.75 -16.03 6.30
CA SER A 67 -2.81 -15.49 7.19
C SER A 67 -2.37 -14.31 8.04
N ARG A 68 -1.07 -14.03 8.16
CA ARG A 68 -0.56 -12.86 8.88
C ARG A 68 -0.73 -11.57 8.08
N ILE A 69 -0.87 -11.68 6.75
CA ILE A 69 -0.91 -10.53 5.82
C ILE A 69 -2.22 -10.46 5.01
N VAL A 70 -3.15 -11.38 5.24
CA VAL A 70 -4.47 -11.38 4.59
C VAL A 70 -5.58 -11.53 5.61
N ALA A 71 -6.71 -10.88 5.37
CA ALA A 71 -7.89 -11.00 6.24
C ALA A 71 -8.89 -12.10 5.82
N ARG A 72 -8.61 -12.81 4.71
CA ARG A 72 -9.43 -13.93 4.23
C ARG A 72 -9.04 -15.23 4.92
N ASP A 73 -9.94 -16.20 4.89
CA ASP A 73 -9.67 -17.55 5.38
C ASP A 73 -8.55 -18.20 4.56
N THR A 74 -7.55 -18.75 5.24
CA THR A 74 -6.36 -19.35 4.57
C THR A 74 -6.30 -20.87 4.68
N LYS A 75 -7.11 -21.48 5.56
CA LYS A 75 -6.99 -22.90 5.95
C LYS A 75 -7.08 -23.87 4.76
N ASN A 76 -7.89 -23.53 3.76
CA ASN A 76 -8.15 -24.39 2.60
C ASN A 76 -7.47 -23.92 1.31
N LEU A 77 -6.62 -22.88 1.36
CA LEU A 77 -6.00 -22.36 0.14
C LEU A 77 -5.03 -23.37 -0.46
N ASN A 78 -5.10 -23.55 -1.77
CA ASN A 78 -4.08 -24.27 -2.53
C ASN A 78 -2.87 -23.36 -2.81
N GLN A 79 -1.81 -23.92 -3.39
CA GLN A 79 -0.58 -23.17 -3.67
C GLN A 79 -0.79 -21.92 -4.54
N PRO A 80 -1.45 -21.99 -5.71
CA PRO A 80 -1.80 -20.80 -6.50
C PRO A 80 -2.57 -19.75 -5.72
N GLU A 81 -3.52 -20.15 -4.88
CA GLU A 81 -4.30 -19.23 -4.06
C GLU A 81 -3.46 -18.55 -2.97
N ILE A 82 -2.49 -19.25 -2.37
CA ILE A 82 -1.55 -18.65 -1.42
C ILE A 82 -0.65 -17.62 -2.13
N ILE A 83 -0.14 -17.96 -3.32
CA ILE A 83 0.68 -17.05 -4.13
C ILE A 83 -0.12 -15.81 -4.50
N ARG A 84 -1.32 -16.01 -5.08
CA ARG A 84 -2.24 -14.92 -5.40
C ARG A 84 -2.51 -14.06 -4.18
N ALA A 85 -2.72 -14.70 -3.04
CA ALA A 85 -3.05 -14.00 -1.82
C ALA A 85 -1.92 -13.09 -1.31
N CYS A 86 -0.69 -13.61 -1.38
CA CYS A 86 0.50 -12.87 -1.03
C CYS A 86 0.73 -11.70 -2.01
N VAL A 87 0.63 -11.93 -3.32
CA VAL A 87 0.82 -10.90 -4.36
C VAL A 87 -0.22 -9.78 -4.27
N GLU A 88 -1.50 -10.11 -4.05
CA GLU A 88 -2.57 -9.13 -3.82
C GLU A 88 -2.21 -8.23 -2.62
N SER A 89 -1.84 -8.82 -1.48
CA SER A 89 -1.51 -8.04 -0.27
C SER A 89 -0.27 -7.16 -0.42
N ILE A 90 0.76 -7.63 -1.13
CA ILE A 90 1.96 -6.81 -1.42
C ILE A 90 1.60 -5.62 -2.31
N ALA A 91 0.77 -5.84 -3.34
CA ALA A 91 0.35 -4.81 -4.27
C ALA A 91 -0.55 -3.74 -3.61
N GLU A 92 -1.47 -4.17 -2.76
CA GLU A 92 -2.34 -3.29 -1.95
C GLU A 92 -1.50 -2.48 -0.95
N SER A 93 -0.61 -3.16 -0.20
CA SER A 93 0.22 -2.54 0.85
C SER A 93 1.22 -1.50 0.32
N LEU A 94 1.55 -1.50 -0.97
CA LEU A 94 2.42 -0.46 -1.56
C LEU A 94 1.84 0.94 -1.33
N VAL A 95 0.53 1.12 -1.54
CA VAL A 95 -0.10 2.42 -1.31
C VAL A 95 -0.24 2.64 0.19
N ASP A 96 -0.92 1.71 0.86
CA ASP A 96 -1.40 1.91 2.21
C ASP A 96 -0.27 2.05 3.24
N GLY A 97 0.78 1.24 3.07
CA GLY A 97 1.88 1.14 4.00
C GLY A 97 3.12 1.93 3.60
N ILE A 98 3.19 2.50 2.40
CA ILE A 98 4.43 3.14 1.92
C ILE A 98 4.17 4.47 1.22
N THR A 99 3.52 4.49 0.06
CA THR A 99 3.48 5.72 -0.74
C THR A 99 2.51 6.75 -0.20
N ALA A 100 1.37 6.36 0.38
CA ALA A 100 0.48 7.31 1.02
C ALA A 100 1.09 7.94 2.30
N PRO A 101 1.67 7.18 3.26
CA PRO A 101 2.44 7.78 4.36
C PRO A 101 3.51 8.75 3.89
N LEU A 102 4.28 8.40 2.84
CA LEU A 102 5.30 9.27 2.25
C LEU A 102 4.71 10.54 1.64
N PHE A 103 3.59 10.44 0.94
CA PHE A 103 2.90 11.60 0.37
C PHE A 103 2.56 12.62 1.47
N TYR A 104 1.91 12.17 2.54
CA TYR A 104 1.53 13.04 3.66
C TYR A 104 2.76 13.55 4.43
N ALA A 105 3.81 12.73 4.56
CA ALA A 105 5.07 13.15 5.17
C ALA A 105 5.76 14.27 4.38
N VAL A 106 5.82 14.17 3.05
CA VAL A 106 6.51 15.16 2.21
C VAL A 106 5.74 16.47 2.14
N PHE A 107 4.42 16.42 1.93
CA PHE A 107 3.63 17.64 1.70
C PHE A 107 3.07 18.27 2.98
N GLY A 108 2.92 17.50 4.06
CA GLY A 108 2.40 17.98 5.34
C GLY A 108 3.37 17.83 6.51
N GLY A 109 4.43 17.02 6.37
CA GLY A 109 5.33 16.71 7.47
C GLY A 109 4.86 15.53 8.34
N PRO A 110 5.61 15.23 9.41
CA PRO A 110 5.40 14.06 10.29
C PRO A 110 3.99 13.94 10.88
N SER A 111 3.35 15.05 11.28
CA SER A 111 1.99 15.02 11.84
C SER A 111 0.96 14.53 10.81
N TRP A 112 1.09 14.93 9.55
CA TRP A 112 0.21 14.48 8.47
C TRP A 112 0.45 13.02 8.12
N ALA A 113 1.69 12.55 8.15
CA ALA A 113 2.00 11.13 8.01
C ALA A 113 1.30 10.30 9.11
N MET A 114 1.34 10.78 10.36
CA MET A 114 0.68 10.13 11.49
C MET A 114 -0.85 10.19 11.38
N PHE A 115 -1.41 11.30 10.89
CA PHE A 115 -2.84 11.43 10.62
C PHE A 115 -3.31 10.38 9.62
N TYR A 116 -2.61 10.27 8.48
CA TYR A 116 -2.89 9.23 7.49
C TYR A 116 -2.78 7.83 8.10
N ARG A 117 -1.69 7.53 8.81
CA ARG A 117 -1.48 6.22 9.44
C ARG A 117 -2.59 5.87 10.43
N SER A 118 -3.11 6.86 11.13
CA SER A 118 -4.24 6.70 12.05
C SER A 118 -5.55 6.39 11.31
N ILE A 119 -5.80 7.00 10.15
CA ILE A 119 -6.94 6.66 9.28
C ILE A 119 -6.83 5.22 8.81
N ASN A 120 -5.67 4.83 8.28
CA ASN A 120 -5.43 3.49 7.75
C ASN A 120 -5.53 2.39 8.83
N THR A 121 -5.02 2.68 10.02
CA THR A 121 -5.16 1.79 11.18
C THR A 121 -6.62 1.65 11.61
N LEU A 122 -7.40 2.74 11.58
CA LEU A 122 -8.81 2.72 11.91
C LEU A 122 -9.60 1.85 10.91
N ASP A 123 -9.28 1.92 9.62
CA ASP A 123 -9.90 1.05 8.61
C ASP A 123 -9.53 -0.42 8.81
N SER A 124 -8.26 -0.71 9.09
CA SER A 124 -7.82 -2.09 9.38
C SER A 124 -8.52 -2.70 10.60
N LEU A 125 -8.83 -1.90 11.63
CA LEU A 125 -9.49 -2.36 12.85
C LEU A 125 -11.03 -2.45 12.72
N PHE A 126 -11.66 -1.50 12.03
CA PHE A 126 -13.12 -1.33 12.05
C PHE A 126 -13.79 -1.33 10.66
N GLY A 127 -13.02 -1.25 9.58
CA GLY A 127 -13.49 -1.31 8.19
C GLY A 127 -14.00 -2.67 7.79
N TYR A 128 -13.59 -3.74 8.49
CA TYR A 128 -14.13 -5.07 8.25
C TYR A 128 -15.62 -5.15 8.62
N LYS A 129 -16.41 -5.50 7.59
CA LYS A 129 -17.86 -5.74 7.64
C LYS A 129 -18.20 -6.94 8.52
N ASN A 130 -18.02 -6.81 9.83
CA ASN A 130 -18.77 -7.59 10.78
C ASN A 130 -20.26 -7.23 10.57
N ASN A 131 -21.15 -8.21 10.45
CA ASN A 131 -22.60 -7.97 10.30
C ASN A 131 -23.16 -7.04 11.41
N ARG A 132 -22.44 -6.92 12.53
CA ARG A 132 -22.70 -6.01 13.67
C ARG A 132 -22.35 -4.52 13.43
N TYR A 133 -21.44 -4.20 12.50
CA TYR A 133 -20.88 -2.84 12.33
C TYR A 133 -21.00 -2.28 10.90
N ARG A 134 -21.86 -2.83 10.05
CA ARG A 134 -22.00 -2.47 8.63
C ARG A 134 -22.25 -0.97 8.35
N LYS A 135 -22.86 -0.23 9.30
CA LYS A 135 -23.03 1.24 9.24
C LYS A 135 -21.84 2.02 9.81
N PHE A 136 -21.05 1.42 10.72
CA PHE A 136 -19.88 2.03 11.35
C PHE A 136 -18.60 1.82 10.54
N GLY A 137 -18.40 0.65 9.91
CA GLY A 137 -17.22 0.36 9.09
C GLY A 137 -17.21 1.06 7.73
N SER A 138 -18.36 1.57 7.26
CA SER A 138 -18.42 2.29 5.98
C SER A 138 -17.76 3.68 6.04
N PHE A 139 -17.68 4.31 7.21
CA PHE A 139 -17.10 5.64 7.34
C PHE A 139 -15.56 5.63 7.40
N PRO A 140 -14.90 4.79 8.24
CA PRO A 140 -13.44 4.59 8.19
C PRO A 140 -12.97 4.17 6.80
N ALA A 141 -13.63 3.19 6.17
CA ALA A 141 -13.28 2.73 4.82
C ALA A 141 -13.38 3.84 3.76
N ARG A 142 -14.42 4.67 3.82
CA ARG A 142 -14.55 5.82 2.90
C ARG A 142 -13.48 6.89 3.14
N MET A 143 -13.08 7.11 4.39
CA MET A 143 -12.04 8.07 4.71
C MET A 143 -10.66 7.57 4.29
N ASP A 144 -10.39 6.28 4.47
CA ASP A 144 -9.18 5.65 3.95
C ASP A 144 -9.17 5.73 2.41
N ASP A 145 -10.28 5.37 1.75
CA ASP A 145 -10.41 5.49 0.30
C ASP A 145 -10.17 6.93 -0.20
N LEU A 146 -10.63 7.94 0.55
CA LEU A 146 -10.38 9.34 0.20
C LEU A 146 -8.91 9.73 0.41
N ALA A 147 -8.32 9.34 1.54
CA ALA A 147 -6.93 9.67 1.87
C ALA A 147 -5.94 9.00 0.91
N ASN A 148 -6.26 7.79 0.47
CA ASN A 148 -5.46 7.03 -0.50
C ASN A 148 -5.73 7.41 -1.95
N TYR A 149 -6.75 8.24 -2.24
CA TYR A 149 -7.15 8.54 -3.62
C TYR A 149 -5.99 9.09 -4.45
N LEU A 150 -5.42 10.24 -4.07
CA LEU A 150 -4.35 10.86 -4.84
C LEU A 150 -3.05 10.04 -4.83
N PRO A 151 -2.55 9.53 -3.67
CA PRO A 151 -1.38 8.67 -3.63
C PRO A 151 -1.49 7.44 -4.54
N ALA A 152 -2.64 6.75 -4.55
CA ALA A 152 -2.85 5.55 -5.36
C ALA A 152 -2.73 5.82 -6.87
N ARG A 153 -3.25 6.96 -7.37
CA ARG A 153 -3.17 7.31 -8.80
C ARG A 153 -1.73 7.60 -9.21
N ILE A 154 -0.97 8.30 -8.39
CA ILE A 154 0.45 8.57 -8.69
C ILE A 154 1.23 7.24 -8.68
N THR A 155 1.01 6.44 -7.64
CA THR A 155 1.74 5.21 -7.38
C THR A 155 1.55 4.17 -8.49
N CYS A 156 0.34 4.01 -9.02
CA CYS A 156 0.09 2.99 -10.04
C CYS A 156 0.84 3.28 -11.36
N TYR A 157 0.99 4.53 -11.77
CA TYR A 157 1.80 4.88 -12.95
C TYR A 157 3.30 4.72 -12.70
N ILE A 158 3.78 5.04 -11.48
CA ILE A 158 5.17 4.77 -11.10
C ILE A 158 5.43 3.26 -11.07
N LEU A 159 4.45 2.43 -10.68
CA LEU A 159 4.55 0.98 -10.72
C LEU A 159 4.63 0.46 -12.16
N VAL A 160 3.80 0.99 -13.07
CA VAL A 160 3.92 0.70 -14.51
C VAL A 160 5.33 1.04 -15.01
N PHE A 161 5.86 2.21 -14.65
CA PHE A 161 7.23 2.57 -15.03
C PHE A 161 8.29 1.65 -14.38
N SER A 162 8.10 1.26 -13.12
CA SER A 162 8.97 0.30 -12.43
C SER A 162 8.99 -1.06 -13.15
N SER A 163 7.87 -1.48 -13.72
CA SER A 163 7.81 -2.70 -14.53
C SER A 163 8.62 -2.60 -15.82
N LEU A 164 8.72 -1.42 -16.44
CA LEU A 164 9.62 -1.17 -17.57
C LEU A 164 11.09 -1.31 -17.15
N VAL A 165 11.48 -0.66 -16.05
CA VAL A 165 12.86 -0.67 -15.54
C VAL A 165 13.32 -2.08 -15.16
N LEU A 166 12.43 -2.91 -14.60
CA LEU A 166 12.72 -4.29 -14.21
C LEU A 166 12.61 -5.31 -15.37
N GLY A 167 12.26 -4.87 -16.58
CA GLY A 167 12.13 -5.75 -17.75
C GLY A 167 10.88 -6.63 -17.74
N TYR A 168 9.83 -6.24 -17.01
CA TYR A 168 8.52 -6.89 -17.03
C TYR A 168 7.61 -6.30 -18.13
N ASN A 169 6.39 -6.83 -18.29
CA ASN A 169 5.50 -6.40 -19.38
C ASN A 169 4.77 -5.08 -19.05
N PHE A 170 5.48 -3.95 -19.18
CA PHE A 170 4.92 -2.63 -18.86
C PHE A 170 3.72 -2.24 -19.73
N LYS A 171 3.68 -2.67 -21.00
CA LYS A 171 2.54 -2.41 -21.90
C LYS A 171 1.29 -3.11 -21.37
N ASN A 172 1.43 -4.38 -20.96
CA ASN A 172 0.33 -5.14 -20.39
C ASN A 172 -0.03 -4.64 -18.98
N SER A 173 0.94 -4.16 -18.19
CA SER A 173 0.72 -3.45 -16.92
C SER A 173 -0.18 -2.22 -17.11
N LEU A 174 0.19 -1.34 -18.04
CA LEU A 174 -0.58 -0.13 -18.38
C LEU A 174 -1.98 -0.47 -18.91
N TYR A 175 -2.07 -1.45 -19.81
CA TYR A 175 -3.35 -1.89 -20.37
C TYR A 175 -4.27 -2.45 -19.29
N THR A 176 -3.76 -3.34 -18.44
CA THR A 176 -4.52 -3.97 -17.35
C THR A 176 -4.95 -2.96 -16.30
N LEU A 177 -4.07 -2.02 -15.92
CA LEU A 177 -4.40 -0.90 -15.03
C LEU A 177 -5.64 -0.13 -15.50
N HIS A 178 -5.69 0.25 -16.78
CA HIS A 178 -6.83 1.01 -17.31
C HIS A 178 -8.08 0.15 -17.50
N ARG A 179 -7.92 -1.10 -17.95
CA ARG A 179 -9.02 -2.03 -18.21
C ARG A 179 -9.70 -2.51 -16.92
N ASP A 180 -8.90 -2.82 -15.90
CA ASP A 180 -9.35 -3.57 -14.73
C ASP A 180 -9.24 -2.81 -13.41
N GLY A 181 -8.37 -1.80 -13.31
CA GLY A 181 -8.04 -1.17 -12.02
C GLY A 181 -9.22 -0.50 -11.30
N ARG A 182 -10.29 -0.16 -12.04
CA ARG A 182 -11.54 0.40 -11.50
C ARG A 182 -12.62 -0.63 -11.18
N LYS A 183 -12.36 -1.92 -11.43
CA LYS A 183 -13.33 -3.00 -11.14
C LYS A 183 -13.39 -3.31 -9.65
N HIS A 184 -12.28 -3.13 -8.92
CA HIS A 184 -12.19 -3.42 -7.49
C HIS A 184 -13.18 -2.54 -6.68
N PRO A 185 -13.81 -3.06 -5.61
CA PRO A 185 -14.73 -2.28 -4.79
C PRO A 185 -14.11 -1.04 -4.15
N SER A 186 -12.83 -1.13 -3.74
CA SER A 186 -12.05 0.06 -3.36
C SER A 186 -11.59 0.78 -4.63
N PRO A 187 -11.77 2.11 -4.73
CA PRO A 187 -11.28 2.93 -5.82
C PRO A 187 -9.74 2.99 -5.90
N ASN A 188 -9.01 2.44 -4.92
CA ASN A 188 -7.55 2.56 -4.79
C ASN A 188 -6.83 1.24 -4.99
N SER A 189 -7.12 0.20 -4.17
CA SER A 189 -6.36 -1.05 -4.17
C SER A 189 -6.32 -1.73 -5.55
N GLY A 190 -7.43 -1.63 -6.30
CA GLY A 190 -7.52 -2.23 -7.64
C GLY A 190 -6.51 -1.68 -8.63
N LEU A 191 -6.04 -0.44 -8.46
CA LEU A 191 -5.07 0.17 -9.38
C LEU A 191 -3.71 -0.53 -9.33
N THR A 192 -3.14 -0.69 -8.14
CA THR A 192 -1.83 -1.33 -7.99
C THR A 192 -1.92 -2.84 -8.20
N GLU A 193 -2.99 -3.50 -7.75
CA GLU A 193 -3.24 -4.92 -8.05
C GLU A 193 -3.30 -5.18 -9.57
N ALA A 194 -4.08 -4.37 -10.32
CA ALA A 194 -4.20 -4.51 -11.77
C ALA A 194 -2.87 -4.23 -12.49
N ALA A 195 -2.12 -3.23 -12.04
CA ALA A 195 -0.81 -2.92 -12.61
C ALA A 195 0.20 -4.05 -12.37
N VAL A 196 0.23 -4.66 -11.19
CA VAL A 196 1.07 -5.85 -10.88
C VAL A 196 0.62 -7.06 -11.70
N ALA A 197 -0.69 -7.34 -11.75
CA ALA A 197 -1.25 -8.44 -12.53
C ALA A 197 -0.85 -8.34 -14.01
N GLY A 198 -0.96 -7.14 -14.58
CA GLY A 198 -0.55 -6.87 -15.95
C GLY A 198 0.96 -6.97 -16.17
N ALA A 199 1.79 -6.47 -15.25
CA ALA A 199 3.25 -6.53 -15.34
C ALA A 199 3.77 -7.96 -15.32
N LEU A 200 3.22 -8.80 -14.44
CA LEU A 200 3.61 -10.20 -14.26
C LEU A 200 2.84 -11.17 -15.16
N GLU A 201 1.86 -10.68 -15.91
CA GLU A 201 1.01 -11.45 -16.84
C GLU A 201 0.23 -12.58 -16.14
N ILE A 202 -0.24 -12.30 -14.93
CA ILE A 202 -1.03 -13.20 -14.08
C ILE A 202 -2.43 -12.63 -13.86
N GLN A 203 -3.33 -13.47 -13.33
CA GLN A 203 -4.66 -13.05 -12.90
C GLN A 203 -4.78 -13.04 -11.37
N LEU A 204 -5.24 -11.91 -10.83
CA LEU A 204 -5.58 -11.72 -9.42
C LEU A 204 -7.11 -11.64 -9.25
N GLY A 205 -7.58 -11.62 -8.01
CA GLY A 205 -8.99 -11.63 -7.64
C GLY A 205 -9.66 -13.00 -7.75
N GLY A 206 -10.97 -13.03 -7.94
CA GLY A 206 -11.76 -14.27 -7.94
C GLY A 206 -12.31 -14.63 -6.56
N ILE A 207 -12.44 -15.92 -6.28
CA ILE A 207 -13.14 -16.42 -5.09
C ILE A 207 -12.24 -16.30 -3.86
N ASN A 208 -12.76 -15.67 -2.81
CA ASN A 208 -12.18 -15.62 -1.46
C ASN A 208 -13.23 -16.04 -0.44
N PHE A 209 -12.80 -16.46 0.75
CA PHE A 209 -13.70 -16.78 1.86
C PHE A 209 -13.37 -15.90 3.07
N TYR A 210 -14.39 -15.41 3.77
CA TYR A 210 -14.24 -14.65 5.01
C TYR A 210 -15.19 -15.24 6.05
N ASN A 211 -14.65 -15.82 7.13
CA ASN A 211 -15.44 -16.52 8.14
C ASN A 211 -16.38 -17.58 7.53
N GLY A 212 -15.89 -18.32 6.52
CA GLY A 212 -16.64 -19.34 5.78
C GLY A 212 -17.57 -18.80 4.69
N ILE A 213 -17.75 -17.48 4.58
CA ILE A 213 -18.66 -16.86 3.61
C ILE A 213 -17.90 -16.57 2.31
N GLN A 214 -18.40 -17.09 1.19
CA GLN A 214 -17.84 -16.83 -0.13
C GLN A 214 -18.01 -15.36 -0.53
N ASN A 215 -16.92 -14.75 -1.00
CA ASN A 215 -16.87 -13.40 -1.55
C ASN A 215 -16.14 -13.44 -2.89
N VAL A 216 -16.83 -13.04 -3.96
CA VAL A 216 -16.29 -13.03 -5.32
C VAL A 216 -15.73 -11.63 -5.62
N LYS A 217 -14.40 -11.50 -5.59
CA LYS A 217 -13.71 -10.30 -6.06
C LYS A 217 -13.66 -10.28 -7.60
N PRO A 218 -13.69 -9.09 -8.23
CA PRO A 218 -13.45 -8.97 -9.66
C PRO A 218 -12.08 -9.52 -10.02
N LYS A 219 -11.98 -10.16 -11.19
CA LYS A 219 -10.70 -10.63 -11.72
C LYS A 219 -9.93 -9.48 -12.34
N LEU A 220 -8.65 -9.36 -11.99
CA LEU A 220 -7.75 -8.33 -12.51
C LEU A 220 -6.61 -9.01 -13.29
N GLY A 221 -6.37 -8.58 -14.51
CA GLY A 221 -5.39 -9.20 -15.40
C GLY A 221 -5.88 -10.47 -16.09
N ASP A 222 -5.01 -11.01 -16.94
CA ASP A 222 -5.25 -12.18 -17.76
C ASP A 222 -4.37 -13.33 -17.25
N ASN A 223 -4.89 -14.55 -17.25
CA ASN A 223 -4.14 -15.74 -16.83
C ASN A 223 -3.20 -16.22 -17.96
N LYS A 224 -2.33 -15.34 -18.45
CA LYS A 224 -1.35 -15.65 -19.51
C LYS A 224 -0.20 -16.52 -19.00
N LYS A 225 0.15 -16.35 -17.71
CA LYS A 225 1.09 -17.19 -16.98
C LYS A 225 0.41 -17.78 -15.76
N GLU A 226 0.70 -19.05 -15.50
CA GLU A 226 0.32 -19.70 -14.25
C GLU A 226 1.00 -19.04 -13.06
N LEU A 227 0.30 -19.02 -11.92
CA LEU A 227 0.84 -18.53 -10.66
C LEU A 227 1.91 -19.49 -10.14
N ARG A 228 3.13 -18.96 -9.98
CA ARG A 228 4.27 -19.68 -9.42
C ARG A 228 4.88 -18.87 -8.26
N ILE A 229 5.79 -19.47 -7.51
CA ILE A 229 6.32 -18.85 -6.28
C ILE A 229 7.18 -17.63 -6.60
N GLU A 230 7.79 -17.58 -7.80
CA GLU A 230 8.67 -16.49 -8.23
C GLU A 230 7.93 -15.16 -8.34
N GLN A 231 6.62 -15.18 -8.63
CA GLN A 231 5.80 -13.97 -8.69
C GLN A 231 5.74 -13.22 -7.35
N ILE A 232 5.90 -13.89 -6.20
CA ILE A 232 6.01 -13.23 -4.90
C ILE A 232 7.26 -12.34 -4.88
N LEU A 233 8.40 -12.87 -5.32
CA LEU A 233 9.66 -12.12 -5.36
C LEU A 233 9.65 -11.03 -6.44
N GLN A 234 8.98 -11.27 -7.58
CA GLN A 234 8.82 -10.26 -8.62
C GLN A 234 7.93 -9.10 -8.17
N ALA A 235 6.83 -9.39 -7.45
CA ALA A 235 5.98 -8.39 -6.83
C ALA A 235 6.76 -7.56 -5.79
N ASN A 236 7.60 -8.21 -4.96
CA ASN A 236 8.49 -7.51 -4.03
C ASN A 236 9.44 -6.54 -4.74
N LYS A 237 10.06 -6.96 -5.85
CA LYS A 237 10.93 -6.08 -6.66
C LYS A 237 10.18 -4.89 -7.22
N LEU A 238 8.98 -5.10 -7.76
CA LEU A 238 8.10 -4.04 -8.26
C LEU A 238 7.78 -3.03 -7.16
N VAL A 239 7.34 -3.50 -5.99
CA VAL A 239 6.97 -2.64 -4.87
C VAL A 239 8.17 -1.88 -4.30
N LEU A 240 9.33 -2.54 -4.14
CA LEU A 240 10.55 -1.87 -3.67
C LEU A 240 11.00 -0.75 -4.61
N LEU A 241 11.08 -1.02 -5.91
CA LEU A 241 11.46 0.00 -6.89
C LEU A 241 10.41 1.12 -6.95
N SER A 242 9.12 0.78 -6.96
CA SER A 242 8.03 1.76 -6.96
C SER A 242 8.09 2.66 -5.73
N SER A 243 8.45 2.11 -4.57
CA SER A 243 8.59 2.85 -3.31
C SER A 243 9.72 3.89 -3.42
N ILE A 244 10.89 3.48 -3.93
CA ILE A 244 12.05 4.36 -4.10
C ILE A 244 11.74 5.47 -5.11
N LEU A 245 11.18 5.12 -6.26
CA LEU A 245 10.83 6.08 -7.31
C LEU A 245 9.74 7.05 -6.86
N THR A 246 8.76 6.58 -6.10
CA THR A 246 7.70 7.43 -5.55
C THR A 246 8.24 8.41 -4.51
N ALA A 247 9.12 7.96 -3.61
CA ALA A 247 9.78 8.84 -2.64
C ALA A 247 10.58 9.95 -3.36
N GLY A 248 11.39 9.58 -4.36
CA GLY A 248 12.15 10.54 -5.17
C GLY A 248 11.24 11.51 -5.94
N PHE A 249 10.14 11.01 -6.51
CA PHE A 249 9.15 11.83 -7.22
C PHE A 249 8.48 12.86 -6.32
N TYR A 250 8.07 12.48 -5.11
CA TYR A 250 7.47 13.43 -4.16
C TYR A 250 8.46 14.50 -3.72
N VAL A 251 9.71 14.13 -3.40
CA VAL A 251 10.76 15.09 -3.05
C VAL A 251 11.04 16.05 -4.20
N LEU A 252 11.09 15.55 -5.44
CA LEU A 252 11.26 16.38 -6.64
C LEU A 252 10.12 17.40 -6.78
N ILE A 253 8.86 16.96 -6.69
CA ILE A 253 7.70 17.86 -6.78
C ILE A 253 7.77 18.93 -5.69
N TYR A 254 8.00 18.52 -4.45
CA TYR A 254 8.11 19.46 -3.33
C TYR A 254 9.20 20.50 -3.58
N SER A 255 10.37 20.08 -4.06
CA SER A 255 11.50 20.96 -4.34
C SER A 255 11.18 21.97 -5.44
N ILE A 256 10.49 21.54 -6.51
CA ILE A 256 10.04 22.43 -7.59
C ILE A 256 9.04 23.45 -7.07
N VAL A 257 8.07 23.03 -6.24
CA VAL A 257 7.05 23.93 -5.68
C VAL A 257 7.69 24.98 -4.78
N VAL A 258 8.62 24.59 -3.89
CA VAL A 258 9.35 25.52 -3.03
C VAL A 258 10.17 26.50 -3.87
N TRP A 259 10.86 26.02 -4.90
CA TRP A 259 11.64 26.89 -5.79
C TRP A 259 10.77 27.92 -6.52
N LEU A 260 9.63 27.49 -7.09
CA LEU A 260 8.67 28.39 -7.74
C LEU A 260 8.08 29.43 -6.78
N TRP A 261 7.83 29.04 -5.54
CA TRP A 261 7.33 29.94 -4.50
C TRP A 261 8.34 31.03 -4.13
N GLU A 262 9.60 30.65 -3.93
CA GLU A 262 10.66 31.62 -3.62
C GLU A 262 10.93 32.56 -4.81
N GLU A 263 10.93 32.05 -6.04
CA GLU A 263 10.99 32.88 -7.26
C GLU A 263 9.84 33.88 -7.34
N TRP A 264 8.61 33.45 -7.05
CA TRP A 264 7.44 34.34 -7.05
C TRP A 264 7.56 35.44 -6.00
N LYS A 265 8.07 35.12 -4.80
CA LYS A 265 8.29 36.04 -3.69
C LYS A 265 9.44 37.03 -3.94
N LEU A 266 10.42 36.66 -4.75
CA LEU A 266 11.48 37.59 -5.17
C LEU A 266 10.99 38.56 -6.25
N ARG A 267 9.96 38.18 -7.01
CA ARG A 267 9.41 38.98 -8.12
C ARG A 267 8.25 39.91 -7.71
N ASN A 268 7.60 39.67 -6.57
CA ASN A 268 6.46 40.45 -6.06
C ASN A 268 6.67 40.84 -4.60
#